data_AF-A0A3B0PIW1-F1
#
_entry.id   AF-A0A3B0PIW1-F1
#
_cell.length_a   1.000
_cell.length_b   1.000
_cell.length_c   1.000
_cell.angle_alpha   90.00
_cell.angle_beta   90.00
_cell.angle_gamma   90.00
#
_symmetry.space_group_name_H-M   'P 1'
#
loop_
_entity.id
_entity.type
_entity.pdbx_description
1 polymer ?
#
loop_
_entity_poly.entity_id
_entity_poly.type
_entity_poly.pdbx_seq_one_letter_code
_entity_poly.pdbx_strand_id
1 'polypeptide(L)'
;MKLHDIESILQRVECVILNLNKKYRYYSLIKYNFDHFLEELNLEQYEDSIFSTSFFMKKFPKLMEEYDIRNEYDLHNILKKVLQNKFSKINFGRMPIIKIGTPNEEEQILNFLKELKKCHHDDFFEKYSEKFGFHKASAISNYSKYLEKYFSNGYYSIESGKINTNIDNFEFQKLKNELKKDFYTKEEFLEEAKNILNKEVLINQYLCRQIEFNELDGYLYRSFGCKNILEVIQYHLNNCEKFEIKSYLESLGFSKEYFKTNTFYYAIAELKRNFEIIKVENKNIFSSFNTINKNTGIKKEEIIDFCEKAKEYTNNESLTYYELLEHGFQHPLIKYNMSDTFYKYLIDW
;
A
#
# COMPACT_ATOMS: atom_id res chain seq x y z
N MET A 1 8.77 -22.02 28.98
CA MET A 1 9.40 -20.73 28.61
C MET A 1 9.22 -20.53 27.13
N LYS A 2 8.55 -19.45 26.70
CA LYS A 2 8.34 -19.17 25.27
C LYS A 2 9.63 -18.62 24.66
N LEU A 3 9.85 -18.80 23.36
CA LEU A 3 11.05 -18.30 22.65
C LEU A 3 11.31 -16.81 22.91
N HIS A 4 10.24 -16.02 22.96
CA HIS A 4 10.26 -14.59 23.28
C HIS A 4 10.86 -14.29 24.67
N ASP A 5 10.63 -15.14 25.66
CA ASP A 5 11.15 -14.96 27.03
C ASP A 5 12.68 -15.16 27.05
N ILE A 6 13.18 -16.13 26.27
CA ILE A 6 14.61 -16.41 26.11
C ILE A 6 15.30 -15.24 25.41
N GLU A 7 14.69 -14.71 24.34
CA GLU A 7 15.24 -13.57 23.58
C GLU A 7 15.36 -12.32 24.48
N SER A 8 14.35 -12.06 25.31
CA SER A 8 14.37 -10.94 26.26
C SER A 8 15.47 -11.09 27.33
N ILE A 9 15.69 -12.31 27.82
CA ILE A 9 16.77 -12.60 28.78
C ILE A 9 18.13 -12.39 28.11
N LEU A 10 18.36 -12.96 26.93
CA LEU A 10 19.64 -12.88 26.21
C LEU A 10 20.05 -11.44 25.87
N GLN A 11 19.09 -10.56 25.58
CA GLN A 11 19.38 -9.14 25.32
C GLN A 11 19.90 -8.39 26.55
N ARG A 12 19.53 -8.83 27.76
CA ARG A 12 19.99 -8.22 29.03
C ARG A 12 21.34 -8.75 29.49
N VAL A 13 21.77 -9.91 29.00
CA VAL A 13 23.07 -10.48 29.34
C VAL A 13 24.16 -9.62 28.73
N GLU A 14 24.98 -8.98 29.58
CA GLU A 14 26.01 -8.00 29.17
C GLU A 14 26.91 -8.52 28.04
N CYS A 15 27.36 -9.77 28.14
CA CYS A 15 28.31 -10.37 27.21
C CYS A 15 27.70 -10.98 25.94
N VAL A 16 26.39 -10.80 25.70
CA VAL A 16 25.70 -11.33 24.53
C VAL A 16 25.19 -10.18 23.67
N ILE A 17 25.52 -10.19 22.37
CA ILE A 17 25.00 -9.23 21.41
C ILE A 17 24.13 -9.92 20.36
N LEU A 18 23.02 -9.28 20.01
CA LEU A 18 22.10 -9.72 18.98
C LEU A 18 22.60 -9.25 17.60
N ASN A 19 22.54 -10.14 16.63
CA ASN A 19 22.79 -9.85 15.22
C ASN A 19 21.51 -10.10 14.39
N LEU A 20 21.59 -9.84 13.09
CA LEU A 20 20.49 -10.09 12.16
C LEU A 20 20.06 -11.57 12.19
N ASN A 21 18.77 -11.82 11.93
CA ASN A 21 18.16 -13.15 11.91
C ASN A 21 18.27 -13.91 13.24
N LYS A 22 18.19 -13.20 14.37
CA LYS A 22 18.19 -13.77 15.72
C LYS A 22 19.44 -14.61 16.04
N LYS A 23 20.56 -14.25 15.42
CA LYS A 23 21.87 -14.81 15.74
C LYS A 23 22.44 -14.06 16.93
N TYR A 24 23.08 -14.78 17.84
CA TYR A 24 23.71 -14.19 19.02
C TYR A 24 25.19 -14.53 19.01
N ARG A 25 26.03 -13.59 19.44
CA ARG A 25 27.45 -13.89 19.68
C ARG A 25 27.89 -13.39 21.05
N TYR A 26 28.89 -14.06 21.59
CA TYR A 26 29.60 -13.60 22.76
C TYR A 26 30.47 -12.39 22.41
N TYR A 27 30.46 -11.39 23.30
CA TYR A 27 31.28 -10.19 23.22
C TYR A 27 31.59 -9.67 24.62
N SER A 28 32.87 -9.61 24.99
CA SER A 28 33.29 -9.15 26.32
C SER A 28 33.39 -7.63 26.38
N LEU A 29 32.46 -6.99 27.09
CA LEU A 29 32.50 -5.54 27.31
C LEU A 29 33.65 -5.08 28.23
N ILE A 30 34.19 -5.98 29.05
CA ILE A 30 35.26 -5.66 30.02
C ILE A 30 36.65 -5.71 29.34
N LYS A 31 36.74 -6.36 28.17
CA LYS A 31 38.00 -6.52 27.44
C LYS A 31 38.54 -5.20 26.85
N TYR A 32 37.66 -4.23 26.59
CA TYR A 32 38.00 -3.04 25.80
C TYR A 32 37.72 -1.73 26.58
N ASN A 33 38.47 -0.68 26.25
CA ASN A 33 38.26 0.66 26.82
C ASN A 33 37.17 1.41 26.04
N PHE A 34 35.92 1.29 26.48
CA PHE A 34 34.82 1.95 25.78
C PHE A 34 34.73 3.47 25.97
N ASP A 35 35.40 4.05 26.97
CA ASP A 35 35.43 5.51 27.10
C ASP A 35 36.26 6.10 25.95
N HIS A 36 37.45 5.54 25.66
CA HIS A 36 38.24 5.91 24.47
C HIS A 36 37.49 5.63 23.15
N PHE A 37 36.78 4.51 23.04
CA PHE A 37 35.97 4.20 21.86
C PHE A 37 34.91 5.28 21.57
N LEU A 38 34.23 5.75 22.61
CA LEU A 38 33.20 6.77 22.49
C LEU A 38 33.78 8.16 22.17
N GLU A 39 34.94 8.49 22.75
CA GLU A 39 35.70 9.69 22.43
C GLU A 39 36.09 9.72 20.94
N GLU A 40 36.62 8.61 20.41
CA GLU A 40 37.00 8.50 18.99
C GLU A 40 35.81 8.54 18.04
N LEU A 41 34.68 7.89 18.40
CA LEU A 41 33.46 7.99 17.62
C LEU A 41 32.90 9.42 17.60
N ASN A 42 33.08 10.14 18.72
CA ASN A 42 32.61 11.51 18.95
C ASN A 42 31.19 11.72 18.42
N LEU A 43 30.23 10.97 18.98
CA LEU A 43 28.85 10.96 18.48
C LEU A 43 28.16 12.32 18.62
N GLU A 44 28.59 13.15 19.57
CA GLU A 44 28.02 14.48 19.83
C GLU A 44 28.14 15.44 18.63
N GLN A 45 29.15 15.26 17.77
CA GLN A 45 29.30 16.09 16.55
C GLN A 45 28.15 15.90 15.54
N TYR A 46 27.34 14.86 15.71
CA TYR A 46 26.22 14.51 14.85
C TYR A 46 24.86 14.82 15.49
N GLU A 47 24.82 15.80 16.40
CA GLU A 47 23.60 16.26 17.05
C GLU A 47 22.48 16.56 16.03
N ASP A 48 21.25 16.22 16.41
CA ASP A 48 20.02 16.37 15.62
C ASP A 48 20.05 15.66 14.26
N SER A 49 20.70 14.49 14.21
CA SER A 49 20.73 13.65 13.02
C SER A 49 20.43 12.16 13.29
N ILE A 50 20.00 11.48 12.24
CA ILE A 50 19.65 10.05 12.23
C ILE A 50 20.58 9.32 11.27
N PHE A 51 21.17 8.23 11.77
CA PHE A 51 22.08 7.39 11.02
C PHE A 51 21.71 5.92 11.19
N SER A 52 22.09 5.12 10.22
CA SER A 52 22.34 3.70 10.47
C SER A 52 23.77 3.56 11.00
N THR A 53 24.00 2.63 11.93
CA THR A 53 25.35 2.37 12.44
C THR A 53 26.34 1.94 11.35
N SER A 54 25.87 1.51 10.17
CA SER A 54 26.75 1.23 9.03
C SER A 54 27.54 2.46 8.57
N PHE A 55 27.02 3.67 8.79
CA PHE A 55 27.76 4.92 8.52
C PHE A 55 29.07 4.95 9.32
N PHE A 56 28.99 4.68 10.62
CA PHE A 56 30.15 4.68 11.52
C PHE A 56 31.09 3.52 11.23
N MET A 57 30.56 2.35 10.85
CA MET A 57 31.38 1.22 10.40
C MET A 57 32.28 1.60 9.21
N LYS A 58 31.72 2.30 8.22
CA LYS A 58 32.46 2.76 7.04
C LYS A 58 33.41 3.92 7.35
N LYS A 59 33.00 4.81 8.25
CA LYS A 59 33.80 5.98 8.63
C LYS A 59 35.00 5.63 9.52
N PHE A 60 34.87 4.61 10.38
CA PHE A 60 35.87 4.23 11.38
C PHE A 60 36.27 2.75 11.31
N PRO A 61 36.68 2.21 10.15
CA PRO A 61 36.89 0.76 9.99
C PRO A 61 37.98 0.19 10.90
N LYS A 62 39.06 0.92 11.13
CA LYS A 62 40.15 0.50 12.03
C LYS A 62 39.70 0.39 13.49
N LEU A 63 38.93 1.37 13.96
CA LEU A 63 38.35 1.36 15.30
C LEU A 63 37.40 0.16 15.47
N MET A 64 36.63 -0.19 14.44
CA MET A 64 35.78 -1.39 14.48
C MET A 64 36.60 -2.67 14.58
N GLU A 65 37.71 -2.77 13.86
CA GLU A 65 38.61 -3.92 13.90
C GLU A 65 39.28 -4.07 15.27
N GLU A 66 39.81 -2.99 15.84
CA GLU A 66 40.46 -2.96 17.16
C GLU A 66 39.56 -3.49 18.28
N TYR A 67 38.25 -3.23 18.18
CA TYR A 67 37.26 -3.64 19.15
C TYR A 67 36.54 -4.95 18.77
N ASP A 68 36.93 -5.65 17.69
CA ASP A 68 36.22 -6.84 17.15
C ASP A 68 34.72 -6.57 16.90
N ILE A 69 34.39 -5.42 16.31
CA ILE A 69 33.04 -5.05 15.87
C ILE A 69 32.92 -5.42 14.40
N ARG A 70 32.04 -6.38 14.08
CA ARG A 70 32.08 -7.05 12.77
C ARG A 70 31.09 -6.50 11.75
N ASN A 71 30.06 -5.80 12.22
CA ASN A 71 28.98 -5.27 11.38
C ASN A 71 28.18 -4.21 12.16
N GLU A 72 27.26 -3.55 11.45
CA GLU A 72 26.40 -2.49 11.95
C GLU A 72 25.50 -2.96 13.11
N TYR A 73 25.07 -4.22 13.13
CA TYR A 73 24.22 -4.76 14.19
C TYR A 73 24.99 -4.96 15.50
N ASP A 74 26.25 -5.41 15.39
CA ASP A 74 27.15 -5.48 16.53
C ASP A 74 27.36 -4.08 17.12
N LEU A 75 27.73 -3.12 16.28
CA LEU A 75 27.97 -1.74 16.71
C LEU A 75 26.74 -1.15 17.43
N HIS A 76 25.55 -1.32 16.86
CA HIS A 76 24.31 -0.83 17.46
C HIS A 76 24.07 -1.42 18.87
N ASN A 77 24.23 -2.74 19.03
CA ASN A 77 23.98 -3.38 20.33
C ASN A 77 25.07 -3.10 21.36
N ILE A 78 26.32 -3.00 20.93
CA ILE A 78 27.45 -2.63 21.79
C ILE A 78 27.24 -1.21 22.31
N LEU A 79 26.98 -0.26 21.42
CA LEU A 79 26.67 1.13 21.80
C LEU A 79 25.48 1.19 22.75
N LYS A 80 24.41 0.44 22.48
CA LYS A 80 23.23 0.40 23.35
C LYS A 80 23.54 -0.06 24.76
N LYS A 81 24.46 -1.02 24.94
CA LYS A 81 24.88 -1.52 26.26
C LYS A 81 25.85 -0.57 26.97
N VAL A 82 26.84 -0.06 26.24
CA VAL A 82 27.89 0.82 26.78
C VAL A 82 27.31 2.19 27.18
N LEU A 83 26.40 2.71 26.38
CA LEU A 83 25.77 4.01 26.60
C LEU A 83 24.54 3.92 27.51
N GLN A 84 24.17 2.72 27.97
CA GLN A 84 23.06 2.52 28.89
C GLN A 84 23.29 3.38 30.14
N ASN A 85 22.48 4.42 30.30
CA ASN A 85 22.54 5.43 31.37
C ASN A 85 23.67 6.48 31.30
N LYS A 86 24.56 6.45 30.29
CA LYS A 86 25.65 7.45 30.14
C LYS A 86 25.28 8.64 29.25
N PHE A 87 24.45 8.44 28.23
CA PHE A 87 24.09 9.47 27.25
C PHE A 87 22.59 9.56 27.03
N SER A 88 21.96 10.58 27.61
CA SER A 88 20.51 10.81 27.49
C SER A 88 20.07 11.24 26.08
N LYS A 89 20.99 11.74 25.25
CA LYS A 89 20.72 12.28 23.91
C LYS A 89 20.74 11.25 22.79
N ILE A 90 21.16 10.01 23.05
CA ILE A 90 21.23 8.98 22.01
C ILE A 90 20.04 8.03 22.16
N ASN A 91 19.22 7.95 21.13
CA ASN A 91 18.08 7.05 21.07
C ASN A 91 18.34 5.93 20.05
N PHE A 92 18.22 4.68 20.52
CA PHE A 92 18.38 3.49 19.71
C PHE A 92 17.02 3.07 19.12
N GLY A 93 16.85 3.29 17.82
CA GLY A 93 15.66 2.87 17.08
C GLY A 93 15.68 1.37 16.73
N ARG A 94 14.88 0.98 15.74
CA ARG A 94 14.95 -0.38 15.18
C ARG A 94 16.35 -0.59 14.60
N MET A 95 17.04 -1.66 15.03
CA MET A 95 18.37 -2.00 14.53
C MET A 95 18.43 -1.92 12.98
N PRO A 96 19.45 -1.29 12.39
CA PRO A 96 20.64 -0.69 13.00
C PRO A 96 20.55 0.85 13.21
N ILE A 97 19.36 1.41 13.40
CA ILE A 97 19.14 2.88 13.42
C ILE A 97 19.52 3.51 14.76
N ILE A 98 20.26 4.62 14.73
CA ILE A 98 20.53 5.49 15.88
C ILE A 98 20.07 6.93 15.59
N LYS A 99 19.54 7.59 16.61
CA LYS A 99 19.13 9.00 16.60
C LYS A 99 19.96 9.73 17.65
N ILE A 100 20.57 10.86 17.28
CA ILE A 100 21.45 11.64 18.15
C ILE A 100 20.81 13.01 18.35
N GLY A 101 20.60 13.42 19.60
CA GLY A 101 19.84 14.63 19.94
C GLY A 101 18.32 14.41 19.77
N THR A 102 17.66 15.38 19.15
CA THR A 102 16.21 15.39 18.88
C THR A 102 15.91 15.54 17.40
N PRO A 103 16.41 14.63 16.53
CA PRO A 103 16.29 14.78 15.10
C PRO A 103 14.85 14.66 14.61
N ASN A 104 14.50 15.47 13.62
CA ASN A 104 13.27 15.35 12.85
C ASN A 104 13.52 14.60 11.53
N GLU A 105 12.83 13.47 11.33
CA GLU A 105 12.99 12.61 10.15
C GLU A 105 12.63 13.33 8.84
N GLU A 106 11.52 14.08 8.83
CA GLU A 106 11.09 14.87 7.68
C GLU A 106 12.10 15.98 7.40
N GLU A 107 12.52 16.72 8.43
CA GLU A 107 13.47 17.80 8.26
C GLU A 107 14.81 17.33 7.69
N GLN A 108 15.37 16.22 8.21
CA GLN A 108 16.63 15.67 7.71
C GLN A 108 16.57 15.32 6.23
N ILE A 109 15.54 14.59 5.79
CA ILE A 109 15.42 14.20 4.38
C ILE A 109 15.13 15.41 3.48
N LEU A 110 14.35 16.38 3.96
CA LEU A 110 14.09 17.61 3.22
C LEU A 110 15.32 18.51 3.11
N ASN A 111 16.13 18.62 4.16
CA ASN A 111 17.39 19.34 4.10
C ASN A 111 18.35 18.67 3.12
N PHE A 112 18.40 17.33 3.09
CA PHE A 112 19.15 16.62 2.06
C PHE A 112 18.63 16.89 0.64
N LEU A 113 17.31 16.95 0.44
CA LEU A 113 16.75 17.35 -0.86
C LEU A 113 17.13 18.79 -1.22
N LYS A 114 17.12 19.73 -0.27
CA LYS A 114 17.54 21.13 -0.49
C LYS A 114 19.01 21.20 -0.92
N GLU A 115 19.89 20.40 -0.30
CA GLU A 115 21.30 20.32 -0.70
C GLU A 115 21.45 19.86 -2.15
N LEU A 116 20.69 18.85 -2.58
CA LEU A 116 20.72 18.34 -3.95
C LEU A 116 20.01 19.26 -4.96
N LYS A 117 19.11 20.15 -4.49
CA LYS A 117 18.19 21.00 -5.27
C LYS A 117 17.17 20.24 -6.12
N LYS A 118 17.66 19.37 -7.01
CA LYS A 118 16.90 18.47 -7.87
C LYS A 118 17.67 17.17 -8.08
N CYS A 119 17.01 16.03 -7.92
CA CYS A 119 17.63 14.72 -8.12
C CYS A 119 16.64 13.75 -8.76
N HIS A 120 17.13 12.87 -9.63
CA HIS A 120 16.32 11.74 -10.08
C HIS A 120 15.97 10.84 -8.89
N HIS A 121 14.78 10.27 -8.87
CA HIS A 121 14.28 9.53 -7.71
C HIS A 121 15.10 8.28 -7.37
N ASP A 122 15.58 7.56 -8.38
CA ASP A 122 16.43 6.38 -8.18
C ASP A 122 17.77 6.74 -7.53
N ASP A 123 18.34 7.88 -7.92
CA ASP A 123 19.64 8.38 -7.43
C ASP A 123 19.53 8.98 -6.03
N PHE A 124 18.38 9.59 -5.71
CA PHE A 124 18.18 10.30 -4.45
C PHE A 124 18.42 9.37 -3.26
N PHE A 125 17.80 8.19 -3.28
CA PHE A 125 17.92 7.24 -2.18
C PHE A 125 19.27 6.53 -2.15
N GLU A 126 20.00 6.46 -3.27
CA GLU A 126 21.39 6.00 -3.28
C GLU A 126 22.27 6.98 -2.53
N LYS A 127 22.22 8.27 -2.91
CA LYS A 127 23.01 9.33 -2.27
C LYS A 127 22.64 9.49 -0.79
N TYR A 128 21.36 9.40 -0.44
CA TYR A 128 20.91 9.44 0.95
C TYR A 128 21.46 8.25 1.76
N SER A 129 21.40 7.05 1.17
CA SER A 129 21.92 5.82 1.79
C SER A 129 23.43 5.87 1.99
N GLU A 130 24.16 6.45 1.04
CA GLU A 130 25.60 6.66 1.16
C GLU A 130 25.93 7.66 2.28
N LYS A 131 25.25 8.80 2.32
CA LYS A 131 25.51 9.87 3.30
C LYS A 131 25.19 9.46 4.74
N PHE A 132 24.11 8.70 4.96
CA PHE A 132 23.62 8.38 6.31
C PHE A 132 23.73 6.88 6.69
N GLY A 133 24.27 6.05 5.80
CA GLY A 133 24.53 4.62 6.03
C GLY A 133 23.31 3.70 5.96
N PHE A 134 22.18 4.15 5.45
CA PHE A 134 20.99 3.30 5.33
C PHE A 134 21.11 2.29 4.19
N HIS A 135 20.36 1.20 4.26
CA HIS A 135 20.11 0.36 3.10
C HIS A 135 19.06 1.04 2.19
N LYS A 136 19.29 1.08 0.87
CA LYS A 136 18.43 1.80 -0.10
C LYS A 136 16.95 1.45 0.07
N ALA A 137 16.60 0.17 0.08
CA ALA A 137 15.22 -0.29 0.22
C ALA A 137 14.58 0.18 1.56
N SER A 138 15.35 0.20 2.64
CA SER A 138 14.88 0.67 3.95
C SER A 138 14.70 2.18 3.96
N ALA A 139 15.60 2.94 3.32
CA ALA A 139 15.45 4.39 3.19
C ALA A 139 14.20 4.76 2.38
N ILE A 140 13.97 4.09 1.24
CA ILE A 140 12.76 4.25 0.43
C ILE A 140 11.51 3.99 1.28
N SER A 141 11.45 2.83 1.95
CA SER A 141 10.25 2.44 2.71
C SER A 141 9.94 3.39 3.88
N ASN A 142 10.95 3.94 4.56
CA ASN A 142 10.72 4.78 5.74
C ASN A 142 10.49 6.25 5.39
N TYR A 143 11.13 6.76 4.34
CA TYR A 143 11.20 8.19 4.11
C TYR A 143 10.55 8.70 2.81
N SER A 144 10.18 7.83 1.86
CA SER A 144 9.53 8.24 0.60
C SER A 144 8.26 9.06 0.82
N LYS A 145 7.47 8.74 1.86
CA LYS A 145 6.26 9.47 2.24
C LYS A 145 6.48 10.98 2.45
N TYR A 146 7.66 11.39 2.94
CA TYR A 146 7.99 12.80 3.16
C TYR A 146 8.31 13.55 1.86
N LEU A 147 8.60 12.81 0.79
CA LEU A 147 9.03 13.35 -0.50
C LEU A 147 7.92 13.39 -1.55
N GLU A 148 6.73 12.84 -1.25
CA GLU A 148 5.64 12.71 -2.23
C GLU A 148 5.26 14.05 -2.87
N LYS A 149 5.12 15.10 -2.04
CA LYS A 149 4.82 16.46 -2.53
C LYS A 149 5.94 17.05 -3.39
N TYR A 150 7.17 16.54 -3.29
CA TYR A 150 8.32 17.02 -4.05
C TYR A 150 8.60 16.23 -5.33
N PHE A 151 7.83 15.19 -5.61
CA PHE A 151 8.02 14.32 -6.78
C PHE A 151 7.26 14.85 -8.00
N SER A 152 7.96 14.97 -9.13
CA SER A 152 7.36 15.27 -10.43
C SER A 152 8.24 14.75 -11.56
N ASN A 153 7.63 14.08 -12.54
CA ASN A 153 8.29 13.60 -13.77
C ASN A 153 9.57 12.78 -13.53
N GLY A 154 9.60 11.94 -12.49
CA GLY A 154 10.75 11.10 -12.14
C GLY A 154 11.82 11.78 -11.29
N TYR A 155 11.64 13.05 -10.91
CA TYR A 155 12.58 13.82 -10.11
C TYR A 155 11.96 14.29 -8.80
N TYR A 156 12.78 14.33 -7.74
CA TYR A 156 12.48 15.11 -6.54
C TYR A 156 13.07 16.52 -6.68
N SER A 157 12.29 17.56 -6.40
CA SER A 157 12.78 18.93 -6.30
C SER A 157 11.94 19.82 -5.38
N ILE A 158 12.56 20.83 -4.78
CA ILE A 158 11.85 21.82 -3.93
C ILE A 158 10.82 22.61 -4.74
N GLU A 159 11.09 22.89 -6.02
CA GLU A 159 10.18 23.58 -6.93
C GLU A 159 8.92 22.77 -7.20
N SER A 160 9.06 21.46 -7.46
CA SER A 160 7.93 20.53 -7.57
C SER A 160 7.09 20.54 -6.29
N GLY A 161 7.76 20.58 -5.13
CA GLY A 161 7.14 20.82 -3.84
C GLY A 161 6.21 22.02 -3.84
N LYS A 162 6.73 23.19 -4.20
CA LYS A 162 5.97 24.45 -4.24
C LYS A 162 4.76 24.37 -5.16
N ILE A 163 4.94 23.79 -6.36
CA ILE A 163 3.85 23.61 -7.33
C ILE A 163 2.77 22.69 -6.76
N ASN A 164 3.15 21.58 -6.14
CA ASN A 164 2.22 20.61 -5.56
C ASN A 164 1.58 21.12 -4.26
N THR A 165 2.24 22.05 -3.55
CA THR A 165 1.70 22.75 -2.37
C THR A 165 0.97 24.05 -2.72
N ASN A 166 0.72 24.34 -4.00
CA ASN A 166 -0.20 25.42 -4.36
C ASN A 166 -1.61 25.16 -3.83
N ILE A 167 -1.89 23.98 -3.29
CA ILE A 167 -3.11 23.62 -2.56
C ILE A 167 -2.75 23.40 -1.10
N ASP A 168 -3.42 24.11 -0.19
CA ASP A 168 -3.24 23.97 1.25
C ASP A 168 -4.21 22.93 1.87
N ASN A 169 -4.05 22.65 3.16
CA ASN A 169 -4.89 21.68 3.87
C ASN A 169 -6.38 22.05 3.88
N PHE A 170 -6.72 23.33 3.94
CA PHE A 170 -8.12 23.77 3.89
C PHE A 170 -8.71 23.52 2.51
N GLU A 171 -7.95 23.78 1.46
CA GLU A 171 -8.35 23.55 0.07
C GLU A 171 -8.45 22.06 -0.28
N PHE A 172 -7.58 21.20 0.27
CA PHE A 172 -7.75 19.75 0.16
C PHE A 172 -9.08 19.30 0.78
N GLN A 173 -9.42 19.80 1.98
CA GLN A 173 -10.71 19.49 2.60
C GLN A 173 -11.88 20.04 1.78
N LYS A 174 -11.73 21.23 1.19
CA LYS A 174 -12.75 21.82 0.32
C LYS A 174 -13.01 20.94 -0.89
N LEU A 175 -11.96 20.54 -1.63
CA LEU A 175 -12.08 19.61 -2.76
C LEU A 175 -12.73 18.29 -2.33
N LYS A 176 -12.27 17.69 -1.22
CA LYS A 176 -12.81 16.42 -0.72
C LYS A 176 -14.31 16.48 -0.43
N ASN A 177 -14.79 17.61 0.10
CA ASN A 177 -16.18 17.81 0.48
C ASN A 177 -17.08 18.25 -0.70
N GLU A 178 -16.55 19.01 -1.65
CA GLU A 178 -17.32 19.60 -2.75
C GLU A 178 -17.36 18.71 -4.00
N LEU A 179 -16.34 17.88 -4.26
CA LEU A 179 -16.37 16.88 -5.33
C LEU A 179 -17.41 15.79 -5.02
N LYS A 180 -18.51 15.80 -5.78
CA LYS A 180 -19.68 14.93 -5.54
C LYS A 180 -19.66 13.60 -6.28
N LYS A 181 -18.97 13.53 -7.43
CA LYS A 181 -18.90 12.28 -8.19
C LYS A 181 -17.82 11.37 -7.61
N ASP A 182 -17.97 10.09 -7.85
CA ASP A 182 -16.95 9.11 -7.50
C ASP A 182 -16.02 8.81 -8.68
N PHE A 183 -16.39 9.28 -9.87
CA PHE A 183 -15.62 9.12 -11.09
C PHE A 183 -15.62 10.41 -11.91
N TYR A 184 -14.46 10.76 -12.45
CA TYR A 184 -14.21 11.96 -13.25
C TYR A 184 -13.27 11.62 -14.41
N THR A 185 -13.48 12.21 -15.57
CA THR A 185 -12.38 12.42 -16.53
C THR A 185 -11.39 13.44 -15.95
N LYS A 186 -10.14 13.42 -16.41
CA LYS A 186 -9.16 14.44 -16.01
C LYS A 186 -9.66 15.85 -16.29
N GLU A 187 -10.27 16.07 -17.45
CA GLU A 187 -10.80 17.36 -17.87
C GLU A 187 -11.91 17.84 -16.93
N GLU A 188 -12.90 16.99 -16.65
CA GLU A 188 -14.00 17.31 -15.72
C GLU A 188 -13.48 17.59 -14.31
N PHE A 189 -12.53 16.78 -13.82
CA PHE A 189 -11.93 16.99 -12.52
C PHE A 189 -11.23 18.35 -12.44
N LEU A 190 -10.42 18.71 -13.44
CA LEU A 190 -9.71 19.98 -13.47
C LEU A 190 -10.67 21.16 -13.52
N GLU A 191 -11.75 21.07 -14.31
CA GLU A 191 -12.77 22.10 -14.40
C GLU A 191 -13.52 22.28 -13.07
N GLU A 192 -13.99 21.19 -12.45
CA GLU A 192 -14.66 21.24 -11.15
C GLU A 192 -13.73 21.73 -10.05
N ALA A 193 -12.49 21.23 -9.98
CA ALA A 193 -11.50 21.65 -9.00
C ALA A 193 -11.14 23.13 -9.14
N LYS A 194 -11.02 23.63 -10.39
CA LYS A 194 -10.82 25.05 -10.67
C LYS A 194 -11.99 25.90 -10.22
N ASN A 195 -13.22 25.45 -10.41
CA ASN A 195 -14.41 26.16 -9.95
C ASN A 195 -14.50 26.18 -8.41
N ILE A 196 -14.17 25.06 -7.75
CA ILE A 196 -14.18 24.94 -6.28
C ILE A 196 -13.11 25.85 -5.65
N LEU A 197 -11.89 25.86 -6.19
CA LEU A 197 -10.75 26.59 -5.60
C LEU A 197 -10.50 27.98 -6.20
N ASN A 198 -11.18 28.33 -7.30
CA ASN A 198 -10.95 29.54 -8.08
C ASN A 198 -9.48 29.71 -8.54
N LYS A 199 -8.82 28.61 -8.91
CA LYS A 199 -7.45 28.58 -9.41
C LYS A 199 -7.13 27.31 -10.18
N GLU A 200 -6.06 27.33 -10.97
CA GLU A 200 -5.58 26.14 -11.67
C GLU A 200 -5.05 25.08 -10.70
N VAL A 201 -5.38 23.82 -10.99
CA VAL A 201 -5.00 22.65 -10.21
C VAL A 201 -4.17 21.72 -11.08
N LEU A 202 -3.11 21.13 -10.52
CA LEU A 202 -2.33 20.10 -11.19
C LEU A 202 -2.67 18.74 -10.59
N ILE A 203 -3.09 17.79 -11.44
CA ILE A 203 -3.27 16.41 -11.03
C ILE A 203 -1.89 15.76 -10.85
N ASN A 204 -1.64 15.25 -9.65
CA ASN A 204 -0.48 14.44 -9.33
C ASN A 204 -0.86 13.45 -8.21
N GLN A 205 0.00 12.47 -7.96
CA GLN A 205 -0.24 11.46 -6.94
C GLN A 205 -0.44 12.04 -5.53
N TYR A 206 0.21 13.16 -5.20
CA TYR A 206 0.07 13.81 -3.90
C TYR A 206 -1.33 14.38 -3.72
N LEU A 207 -1.83 15.18 -4.67
CA LEU A 207 -3.20 15.69 -4.69
C LEU A 207 -4.19 14.53 -4.55
N CYS A 208 -4.11 13.54 -5.45
CA CYS A 208 -5.01 12.39 -5.48
C CYS A 208 -5.10 11.71 -4.11
N ARG A 209 -3.96 11.46 -3.44
CA ARG A 209 -3.94 10.88 -2.09
C ARG A 209 -4.61 11.77 -1.04
N GLN A 210 -4.36 13.08 -1.06
CA GLN A 210 -4.95 14.01 -0.08
C GLN A 210 -6.48 14.07 -0.19
N ILE A 211 -7.03 13.92 -1.40
CA ILE A 211 -8.48 13.95 -1.65
C ILE A 211 -9.11 12.56 -1.76
N GLU A 212 -8.34 11.49 -1.52
CA GLU A 212 -8.78 10.08 -1.59
C GLU A 212 -9.26 9.63 -2.98
N PHE A 213 -8.59 10.10 -4.02
CA PHE A 213 -8.74 9.65 -5.39
C PHE A 213 -7.53 8.84 -5.85
N ASN A 214 -7.76 7.97 -6.83
CA ASN A 214 -6.74 7.30 -7.63
C ASN A 214 -6.85 7.77 -9.09
N GLU A 215 -5.74 7.72 -9.81
CA GLU A 215 -5.67 8.06 -11.24
C GLU A 215 -5.39 6.81 -12.07
N LEU A 216 -6.14 6.59 -13.15
CA LEU A 216 -5.91 5.50 -14.11
C LEU A 216 -6.41 5.90 -15.50
N ASP A 217 -5.58 5.72 -16.53
CA ASP A 217 -5.96 5.86 -17.95
C ASP A 217 -6.66 7.18 -18.32
N GLY A 218 -6.29 8.29 -17.66
CA GLY A 218 -6.93 9.60 -17.91
C GLY A 218 -8.21 9.85 -17.10
N TYR A 219 -8.49 8.99 -16.13
CA TYR A 219 -9.63 9.11 -15.22
C TYR A 219 -9.18 9.21 -13.76
N LEU A 220 -10.00 9.87 -12.95
CA LEU A 220 -9.87 9.93 -11.50
C LEU A 220 -11.09 9.25 -10.88
N TYR A 221 -10.85 8.38 -9.91
CA TYR A 221 -11.91 7.70 -9.18
C TYR A 221 -11.65 7.68 -7.69
N ARG A 222 -12.71 7.81 -6.89
CA ARG A 222 -12.60 7.79 -5.43
C ARG A 222 -12.13 6.41 -4.97
N SER A 223 -11.14 6.39 -4.10
CA SER A 223 -10.46 5.15 -3.72
C SER A 223 -11.32 4.28 -2.81
N PHE A 224 -12.04 4.84 -1.84
CA PHE A 224 -12.74 4.09 -0.79
C PHE A 224 -11.86 3.10 -0.02
N GLY A 225 -10.53 3.29 -0.02
CA GLY A 225 -9.56 2.32 0.51
C GLY A 225 -9.28 1.12 -0.39
N CYS A 226 -9.90 1.06 -1.57
CA CYS A 226 -9.65 0.06 -2.61
C CYS A 226 -8.35 0.35 -3.37
N LYS A 227 -7.67 -0.72 -3.78
CA LYS A 227 -6.34 -0.67 -4.41
C LYS A 227 -6.39 -0.36 -5.91
N ASN A 228 -7.50 -0.70 -6.56
CA ASN A 228 -7.66 -0.58 -8.01
C ASN A 228 -9.14 -0.35 -8.37
N ILE A 229 -9.38 -0.02 -9.63
CA ILE A 229 -10.73 0.30 -10.14
C ILE A 229 -11.70 -0.89 -10.09
N LEU A 230 -11.20 -2.13 -10.23
CA LEU A 230 -12.05 -3.33 -10.12
C LEU A 230 -12.64 -3.43 -8.72
N GLU A 231 -11.82 -3.28 -7.69
CA GLU A 231 -12.26 -3.28 -6.29
C GLU A 231 -13.26 -2.15 -6.01
N VAL A 232 -13.10 -0.98 -6.63
CA VAL A 232 -14.06 0.13 -6.51
C VAL A 232 -15.40 -0.21 -7.16
N ILE A 233 -15.38 -0.76 -8.38
CA ILE A 233 -16.61 -1.22 -9.05
C ILE A 233 -17.29 -2.30 -8.20
N GLN A 234 -16.53 -3.27 -7.68
CA GLN A 234 -17.06 -4.31 -6.80
C GLN A 234 -17.68 -3.69 -5.54
N TYR A 235 -16.99 -2.74 -4.89
CA TYR A 235 -17.46 -2.07 -3.69
C TYR A 235 -18.86 -1.46 -3.87
N HIS A 236 -19.08 -0.74 -4.97
CA HIS A 236 -20.39 -0.16 -5.26
C HIS A 236 -21.46 -1.22 -5.57
N LEU A 237 -21.09 -2.26 -6.32
CA LEU A 237 -22.04 -3.29 -6.74
C LEU A 237 -22.38 -4.31 -5.64
N ASN A 238 -21.54 -4.47 -4.62
CA ASN A 238 -21.59 -5.57 -3.65
C ASN A 238 -22.89 -5.64 -2.81
N ASN A 239 -23.73 -4.62 -2.81
CA ASN A 239 -25.01 -4.63 -2.10
C ASN A 239 -26.21 -4.35 -3.01
N CYS A 240 -26.01 -4.33 -4.32
CA CYS A 240 -27.08 -4.06 -5.27
C CYS A 240 -27.94 -5.31 -5.49
N GLU A 241 -29.25 -5.16 -5.29
CA GLU A 241 -30.21 -6.25 -5.46
C GLU A 241 -30.52 -6.54 -6.93
N LYS A 242 -30.86 -5.52 -7.72
CA LYS A 242 -31.07 -5.63 -9.16
C LYS A 242 -30.58 -4.37 -9.84
N PHE A 243 -29.72 -4.53 -10.85
CA PHE A 243 -29.12 -3.40 -11.56
C PHE A 243 -28.72 -3.77 -12.97
N GLU A 244 -28.77 -2.79 -13.87
CA GLU A 244 -28.04 -2.83 -15.13
C GLU A 244 -26.69 -2.15 -14.91
N ILE A 245 -25.60 -2.84 -15.25
CA ILE A 245 -24.23 -2.45 -14.89
C ILE A 245 -23.91 -1.03 -15.38
N LYS A 246 -24.15 -0.75 -16.67
CA LYS A 246 -23.74 0.55 -17.25
C LYS A 246 -24.56 1.69 -16.67
N SER A 247 -25.88 1.55 -16.63
CA SER A 247 -26.80 2.56 -16.08
C SER A 247 -26.48 2.88 -14.63
N TYR A 248 -26.16 1.86 -13.83
CA TYR A 248 -25.78 2.07 -12.43
C TYR A 248 -24.44 2.83 -12.33
N LEU A 249 -23.41 2.43 -13.08
CA LEU A 249 -22.12 3.11 -13.06
C LEU A 249 -22.19 4.53 -13.66
N GLU A 250 -23.02 4.77 -14.68
CA GLU A 250 -23.29 6.13 -15.20
C GLU A 250 -23.82 7.03 -14.08
N SER A 251 -24.68 6.52 -13.20
CA SER A 251 -25.20 7.30 -12.07
C SER A 251 -24.13 7.71 -11.05
N LEU A 252 -22.99 7.01 -11.01
CA LEU A 252 -21.83 7.34 -10.17
C LEU A 252 -20.83 8.30 -10.86
N GLY A 253 -21.09 8.66 -12.12
CA GLY A 253 -20.25 9.54 -12.94
C GLY A 253 -19.35 8.83 -13.95
N PHE A 254 -19.47 7.50 -14.11
CA PHE A 254 -18.69 6.80 -15.15
C PHE A 254 -19.13 7.25 -16.55
N SER A 255 -18.16 7.61 -17.39
CA SER A 255 -18.45 8.08 -18.75
C SER A 255 -18.70 6.94 -19.72
N LYS A 256 -19.45 7.22 -20.78
CA LYS A 256 -19.70 6.26 -21.88
C LYS A 256 -18.43 5.81 -22.58
N GLU A 257 -17.41 6.65 -22.61
CA GLU A 257 -16.09 6.31 -23.18
C GLU A 257 -15.35 5.30 -22.30
N TYR A 258 -15.46 5.42 -20.97
CA TYR A 258 -14.85 4.45 -20.06
C TYR A 258 -15.40 3.03 -20.30
N PHE A 259 -16.69 2.88 -20.61
CA PHE A 259 -17.28 1.56 -20.90
C PHE A 259 -16.78 0.89 -22.18
N LYS A 260 -16.00 1.60 -23.01
CA LYS A 260 -15.35 1.06 -24.21
C LYS A 260 -13.90 0.64 -23.92
N THR A 261 -13.38 0.91 -22.73
CA THR A 261 -11.99 0.59 -22.37
C THR A 261 -11.82 -0.90 -22.06
N ASN A 262 -10.63 -1.44 -22.35
CA ASN A 262 -10.26 -2.80 -21.97
C ASN A 262 -10.32 -2.99 -20.45
N THR A 263 -9.97 -1.95 -19.68
CA THR A 263 -10.03 -1.91 -18.22
C THR A 263 -11.44 -2.20 -17.71
N PHE A 264 -12.46 -1.57 -18.30
CA PHE A 264 -13.86 -1.85 -17.96
C PHE A 264 -14.26 -3.29 -18.29
N TYR A 265 -13.98 -3.74 -19.52
CA TYR A 265 -14.34 -5.10 -19.94
C TYR A 265 -13.69 -6.17 -19.05
N TYR A 266 -12.41 -5.98 -18.71
CA TYR A 266 -11.68 -6.85 -17.79
C TYR A 266 -12.33 -6.87 -16.40
N ALA A 267 -12.62 -5.70 -15.82
CA ALA A 267 -13.22 -5.62 -14.49
C ALA A 267 -14.58 -6.35 -14.44
N ILE A 268 -15.45 -6.12 -15.42
CA ILE A 268 -16.75 -6.79 -15.47
C ILE A 268 -16.62 -8.29 -15.72
N ALA A 269 -15.70 -8.72 -16.58
CA ALA A 269 -15.45 -10.14 -16.82
C ALA A 269 -14.95 -10.85 -15.54
N GLU A 270 -14.07 -10.21 -14.80
CA GLU A 270 -13.52 -10.74 -13.55
C GLU A 270 -14.59 -10.87 -12.45
N LEU A 271 -15.47 -9.87 -12.32
CA LEU A 271 -16.61 -9.94 -11.39
C LEU A 271 -17.58 -11.07 -11.75
N LYS A 272 -17.84 -11.31 -13.05
CA LYS A 272 -18.68 -12.42 -13.51
C LYS A 272 -18.01 -13.77 -13.27
N ARG A 273 -16.74 -13.89 -13.62
CA ARG A 273 -15.93 -15.12 -13.46
C ARG A 273 -15.90 -15.57 -12.01
N ASN A 274 -15.75 -14.61 -11.10
CA ASN A 274 -15.73 -14.86 -9.67
C ASN A 274 -17.13 -14.88 -9.05
N PHE A 275 -18.22 -14.91 -9.83
CA PHE A 275 -19.60 -14.85 -9.33
C PHE A 275 -19.87 -13.71 -8.33
N GLU A 276 -19.18 -12.58 -8.42
CA GLU A 276 -19.46 -11.41 -7.58
C GLU A 276 -20.75 -10.71 -8.04
N ILE A 277 -21.03 -10.81 -9.34
CA ILE A 277 -22.28 -10.39 -9.96
C ILE A 277 -22.84 -11.54 -10.80
N ILE A 278 -24.16 -11.74 -10.72
CA ILE A 278 -24.85 -12.86 -11.37
C ILE A 278 -26.04 -12.30 -12.13
N LYS A 279 -26.22 -12.73 -13.39
CA LYS A 279 -27.37 -12.30 -14.19
C LYS A 279 -28.63 -12.98 -13.67
N VAL A 280 -29.63 -12.19 -13.29
CA VAL A 280 -30.86 -12.70 -12.65
C VAL A 280 -32.10 -12.48 -13.52
N GLU A 281 -32.06 -11.57 -14.50
CA GLU A 281 -33.20 -11.36 -15.39
C GLU A 281 -32.76 -11.00 -16.82
N ASN A 282 -33.74 -11.04 -17.73
CA ASN A 282 -33.59 -10.59 -19.11
C ASN A 282 -33.12 -9.13 -19.17
N LYS A 283 -32.64 -8.68 -20.34
CA LYS A 283 -32.09 -7.32 -20.57
C LYS A 283 -30.83 -6.97 -19.76
N ASN A 284 -30.00 -7.96 -19.44
CA ASN A 284 -28.71 -7.77 -18.75
C ASN A 284 -28.85 -7.17 -17.34
N ILE A 285 -29.86 -7.61 -16.60
CA ILE A 285 -30.02 -7.26 -15.18
C ILE A 285 -29.26 -8.26 -14.32
N PHE A 286 -28.42 -7.73 -13.43
CA PHE A 286 -27.57 -8.46 -12.51
C PHE A 286 -27.99 -8.22 -11.07
N SER A 287 -27.60 -9.15 -10.20
CA SER A 287 -27.63 -9.01 -8.75
C SER A 287 -26.25 -9.30 -8.20
N SER A 288 -25.90 -8.66 -7.09
CA SER A 288 -24.65 -9.00 -6.38
C SER A 288 -24.81 -10.34 -5.67
N PHE A 289 -23.75 -11.15 -5.67
CA PHE A 289 -23.80 -12.42 -4.96
C PHE A 289 -24.02 -12.24 -3.47
N ASN A 290 -23.43 -11.21 -2.87
CA ASN A 290 -23.65 -10.91 -1.46
C ASN A 290 -25.14 -10.64 -1.16
N THR A 291 -25.87 -9.92 -2.03
CA THR A 291 -27.33 -9.76 -1.88
C THR A 291 -28.08 -11.08 -2.06
N ILE A 292 -27.71 -11.90 -3.07
CA ILE A 292 -28.31 -13.24 -3.26
C ILE A 292 -28.10 -14.10 -2.01
N ASN A 293 -26.87 -14.19 -1.50
CA ASN A 293 -26.53 -14.95 -0.31
C ASN A 293 -27.32 -14.49 0.91
N LYS A 294 -27.42 -13.18 1.13
CA LYS A 294 -28.18 -12.61 2.25
C LYS A 294 -29.68 -12.92 2.17
N ASN A 295 -30.26 -12.88 0.97
CA ASN A 295 -31.70 -13.06 0.77
C ASN A 295 -32.13 -14.53 0.72
N THR A 296 -31.26 -15.42 0.25
CA THR A 296 -31.60 -16.83 -0.03
C THR A 296 -30.85 -17.83 0.84
N GLY A 297 -29.71 -17.43 1.41
CA GLY A 297 -28.77 -18.33 2.08
C GLY A 297 -27.89 -19.16 1.13
N ILE A 298 -28.02 -19.01 -0.20
CA ILE A 298 -27.21 -19.73 -1.18
C ILE A 298 -25.73 -19.39 -0.99
N LYS A 299 -24.90 -20.41 -0.80
CA LYS A 299 -23.45 -20.24 -0.70
C LYS A 299 -22.78 -20.30 -2.07
N LYS A 300 -21.59 -19.72 -2.16
CA LYS A 300 -20.84 -19.61 -3.42
C LYS A 300 -20.40 -20.99 -3.91
N GLU A 301 -20.08 -21.88 -2.98
CA GLU A 301 -19.72 -23.26 -3.26
C GLU A 301 -20.89 -24.05 -3.89
N GLU A 302 -22.13 -23.75 -3.51
CA GLU A 302 -23.33 -24.38 -4.11
C GLU A 302 -23.55 -23.94 -5.56
N ILE A 303 -23.13 -22.71 -5.91
CA ILE A 303 -23.17 -22.19 -7.28
C ILE A 303 -22.11 -22.89 -8.14
N ILE A 304 -20.89 -23.00 -7.62
CA ILE A 304 -19.79 -23.67 -8.32
C ILE A 304 -20.13 -25.15 -8.55
N ASP A 305 -20.62 -25.85 -7.52
CA ASP A 305 -21.06 -27.26 -7.60
C ASP A 305 -22.19 -27.45 -8.62
N PHE A 306 -23.13 -26.48 -8.71
CA PHE A 306 -24.17 -26.49 -9.74
C PHE A 306 -23.58 -26.38 -11.15
N CYS A 307 -22.67 -25.42 -11.40
CA CYS A 307 -22.04 -25.22 -12.70
C CYS A 307 -21.28 -26.48 -13.16
N GLU A 308 -20.47 -27.06 -12.26
CA GLU A 308 -19.70 -28.27 -12.54
C GLU A 308 -20.61 -29.45 -12.91
N LYS A 309 -21.62 -29.73 -12.09
CA LYS A 309 -22.57 -30.84 -12.34
C LYS A 309 -23.42 -30.61 -13.58
N ALA A 310 -23.86 -29.39 -13.84
CA ALA A 310 -24.62 -29.08 -15.05
C ALA A 310 -23.78 -29.35 -16.30
N LYS A 311 -22.52 -28.92 -16.30
CA LYS A 311 -21.58 -29.11 -17.41
C LYS A 311 -21.23 -30.58 -17.67
N GLU A 312 -21.02 -31.36 -16.61
CA GLU A 312 -20.85 -32.82 -16.72
C GLU A 312 -22.10 -33.48 -17.31
N TYR A 313 -23.28 -33.06 -16.86
CA TYR A 313 -24.55 -33.61 -17.31
C TYR A 313 -24.86 -33.31 -18.77
N THR A 314 -24.50 -32.12 -19.27
CA THR A 314 -24.73 -31.76 -20.68
C THR A 314 -23.69 -32.32 -21.65
N ASN A 315 -22.67 -33.05 -21.19
CA ASN A 315 -21.51 -33.44 -22.01
C ASN A 315 -20.83 -32.26 -22.74
N ASN A 316 -20.88 -31.05 -22.15
CA ASN A 316 -20.47 -29.78 -22.78
C ASN A 316 -21.33 -29.31 -23.97
N GLU A 317 -22.53 -29.86 -24.17
CA GLU A 317 -23.51 -29.30 -25.09
C GLU A 317 -24.25 -28.12 -24.45
N SER A 318 -24.62 -27.11 -25.25
CA SER A 318 -25.38 -25.95 -24.78
C SER A 318 -26.87 -26.30 -24.67
N LEU A 319 -27.30 -26.75 -23.50
CA LEU A 319 -28.72 -26.97 -23.17
C LEU A 319 -29.30 -25.76 -22.44
N THR A 320 -30.58 -25.49 -22.69
CA THR A 320 -31.37 -24.55 -21.89
C THR A 320 -31.67 -25.13 -20.51
N TYR A 321 -31.97 -24.28 -19.53
CA TYR A 321 -32.41 -24.72 -18.21
C TYR A 321 -33.62 -25.66 -18.27
N TYR A 322 -34.57 -25.40 -19.19
CA TYR A 322 -35.77 -26.22 -19.34
C TYR A 322 -35.42 -27.63 -19.86
N GLU A 323 -34.58 -27.73 -20.89
CA GLU A 323 -34.10 -29.01 -21.39
C GLU A 323 -33.32 -29.77 -20.31
N LEU A 324 -32.51 -29.07 -19.51
CA LEU A 324 -31.75 -29.68 -18.42
C LEU A 324 -32.68 -30.36 -17.40
N LEU A 325 -33.79 -29.72 -17.05
CA LEU A 325 -34.82 -30.28 -16.17
C LEU A 325 -35.59 -31.44 -16.82
N GLU A 326 -35.98 -31.32 -18.10
CA GLU A 326 -36.71 -32.38 -18.81
C GLU A 326 -35.89 -33.67 -18.93
N HIS A 327 -34.57 -33.58 -19.08
CA HIS A 327 -33.69 -34.75 -19.08
C HIS A 327 -33.52 -35.38 -17.69
N GLY A 328 -33.98 -34.71 -16.63
CA GLY A 328 -33.98 -35.23 -15.26
C GLY A 328 -32.81 -34.77 -14.40
N PHE A 329 -32.16 -33.65 -14.73
CA PHE A 329 -31.13 -33.07 -13.88
C PHE A 329 -31.69 -32.67 -12.52
N GLN A 330 -30.98 -33.03 -11.45
CA GLN A 330 -31.36 -32.70 -10.07
C GLN A 330 -30.20 -32.04 -9.34
N HIS A 331 -30.49 -30.94 -8.66
CA HIS A 331 -29.52 -30.24 -7.83
C HIS A 331 -30.19 -29.53 -6.65
N PRO A 332 -29.59 -29.50 -5.45
CA PRO A 332 -30.14 -28.79 -4.29
C PRO A 332 -30.42 -27.30 -4.55
N LEU A 333 -29.65 -26.66 -5.43
CA LEU A 333 -29.82 -25.25 -5.80
C LEU A 333 -31.20 -24.97 -6.44
N ILE A 334 -31.82 -25.96 -7.10
CA ILE A 334 -33.12 -25.81 -7.76
C ILE A 334 -34.24 -25.49 -6.76
N LYS A 335 -34.11 -25.95 -5.50
CA LYS A 335 -35.10 -25.74 -4.43
C LYS A 335 -35.31 -24.26 -4.09
N TYR A 336 -34.34 -23.40 -4.39
CA TYR A 336 -34.41 -21.96 -4.12
C TYR A 336 -35.33 -21.23 -5.11
N ASN A 337 -35.79 -21.91 -6.16
CA ASN A 337 -36.76 -21.40 -7.14
C ASN A 337 -36.39 -20.01 -7.70
N MET A 338 -35.11 -19.84 -8.02
CA MET A 338 -34.59 -18.65 -8.70
C MET A 338 -35.15 -18.54 -10.12
N SER A 339 -34.93 -17.41 -10.79
CA SER A 339 -35.39 -17.20 -12.16
C SER A 339 -34.71 -18.14 -13.16
N ASP A 340 -35.38 -18.45 -14.27
CA ASP A 340 -34.78 -19.22 -15.37
C ASP A 340 -33.51 -18.56 -15.92
N THR A 341 -33.44 -17.22 -15.91
CA THR A 341 -32.25 -16.48 -16.34
C THR A 341 -31.07 -16.72 -15.40
N PHE A 342 -31.31 -16.83 -14.10
CA PHE A 342 -30.27 -17.15 -13.12
C PHE A 342 -29.69 -18.53 -13.41
N TYR A 343 -30.52 -19.56 -13.53
CA TYR A 343 -30.01 -20.91 -13.80
C TYR A 343 -29.35 -21.01 -15.17
N LYS A 344 -29.91 -20.37 -16.20
CA LYS A 344 -29.27 -20.29 -17.52
C LYS A 344 -27.88 -19.65 -17.45
N TYR A 345 -27.74 -18.54 -16.72
CA TYR A 345 -26.45 -17.88 -16.55
C TYR A 345 -25.40 -18.79 -15.90
N LEU A 346 -25.81 -19.68 -15.00
CA LEU A 346 -24.91 -20.67 -14.38
C LEU A 346 -24.55 -21.82 -15.31
N ILE A 347 -25.48 -22.27 -16.16
CA ILE A 347 -25.23 -23.32 -17.17
C ILE A 347 -24.27 -22.84 -18.26
N ASP A 348 -24.39 -21.57 -18.65
CA ASP A 348 -23.54 -20.94 -19.67
C ASP A 348 -22.11 -20.59 -19.16
N TRP A 349 -21.78 -20.89 -17.90
CA TRP A 349 -20.48 -20.66 -17.26
C TRP A 349 -19.53 -21.83 -17.47
#